data_AF-I5ARD8-F1
#
_entry.id   AF-I5ARD8-F1
#
_cell.length_a   1.000
_cell.length_b   1.000
_cell.length_c   1.000
_cell.angle_alpha   90.00
_cell.angle_beta   90.00
_cell.angle_gamma   90.00
#
_symmetry.space_group_name_H-M   'P 1'
#
loop_
_entity.id
_entity.type
_entity.pdbx_description
1 polymer ?
#
loop_
_entity_poly.entity_id
_entity_poly.type
_entity_poly.pdbx_seq_one_letter_code
_entity_poly.pdbx_strand_id
1 'polypeptide(L)'
;MSEEKRTTHKRPLSEATPEEREAYYRRKRERARRKRERELRRRALLAFSILGVIFILVFGIAIARLISGKKSDRNSSDLAAEAVSEKVVSASSVSPTPARKIQPAEIKMTFTGDVLLGTDEAFDYSTSMNAYYDTNTPDYFLQNVRSIFQQDDLTIINFESTLTEETARNMELFAFKAPPEYVNILKDATIDAANVANNHSHDYGEKSFTDTKQVLTENNITPFGYDEVIVKEVKGVRIGIFGIYELDEYGGVAPQVTECINKLKAQNCDMIIAVFHWGNELEPYPDHFQVELGHQAIDEGADLVVGHHPHVVQGIEYYKGKTIAYSLGNFLFGGNSHPTEMDTMIFQMTFGFDEQAKITSQSINVIPCLVSTTEEYNDYCPTIRQGDGAAATIAKIDTRSQQIADNYSGIEAIYNSSAPDHRVRISQTGGAGTSPSREGEAVQAVQSTS
;
A
#
# COMPACT_ATOMS: atom_id res chain seq x y z
N MET A 1 25.52 -21.12 37.63
CA MET A 1 25.43 -19.74 37.13
C MET A 1 24.65 -19.78 35.83
N SER A 2 23.34 -19.60 35.93
CA SER A 2 22.43 -19.52 34.79
C SER A 2 22.35 -18.05 34.35
N GLU A 3 22.82 -17.75 33.13
CA GLU A 3 22.55 -16.48 32.48
C GLU A 3 21.07 -16.43 32.12
N GLU A 4 20.32 -15.72 32.96
CA GLU A 4 18.96 -15.30 32.70
C GLU A 4 18.98 -14.31 31.52
N LYS A 5 18.51 -14.75 30.35
CA LYS A 5 18.26 -13.87 29.20
C LYS A 5 17.25 -12.81 29.61
N ARG A 6 17.73 -11.63 30.00
CA ARG A 6 16.93 -10.41 30.13
C ARG A 6 16.36 -10.05 28.75
N THR A 7 15.15 -10.49 28.46
CA THR A 7 14.30 -9.89 27.44
C THR A 7 13.90 -8.51 27.94
N THR A 8 14.69 -7.49 27.61
CA THR A 8 14.27 -6.11 27.83
C THR A 8 13.12 -5.83 26.87
N HIS A 9 11.88 -5.80 27.37
CA HIS A 9 10.79 -5.14 26.67
C HIS A 9 11.23 -3.68 26.46
N LYS A 10 11.58 -3.33 25.22
CA LYS A 10 11.87 -1.94 24.88
C LYS A 10 10.54 -1.20 24.95
N ARG A 11 10.54 -0.12 25.72
CA ARG A 11 9.42 0.81 25.80
C ARG A 11 9.03 1.27 24.37
N PRO A 12 7.73 1.32 24.01
CA PRO A 12 7.29 1.76 22.69
C PRO A 12 7.84 3.14 22.34
N LEU A 13 8.19 3.37 21.08
CA LEU A 13 8.76 4.65 20.66
C LEU A 13 7.74 5.79 20.81
N SER A 14 6.46 5.47 20.68
CA SER A 14 5.33 6.37 20.95
C SER A 14 5.36 6.97 22.37
N GLU A 15 5.89 6.25 23.35
CA GLU A 15 6.03 6.75 24.72
C GLU A 15 7.33 7.54 24.98
N ALA A 16 8.29 7.50 24.06
CA ALA A 16 9.55 8.22 24.20
C ALA A 16 9.34 9.74 24.11
N THR A 17 10.19 10.49 24.81
CA THR A 17 10.20 11.97 24.71
C THR A 17 10.52 12.43 23.28
N PRO A 18 10.13 13.65 22.87
CA PRO A 18 10.48 14.18 21.56
C PRO A 18 11.98 14.09 21.23
N GLU A 19 12.85 14.41 22.21
CA GLU A 19 14.31 14.33 22.05
C GLU A 19 14.81 12.88 21.85
N GLU A 20 14.26 11.92 22.59
CA GLU A 20 14.60 10.50 22.43
C GLU A 20 14.15 9.94 21.08
N ARG A 21 12.94 10.32 20.61
CA ARG A 21 12.44 9.98 19.28
C ARG A 21 13.33 10.56 18.20
N GLU A 22 13.69 11.84 18.30
CA GLU A 22 14.58 12.49 17.35
C GLU A 22 15.96 11.82 17.33
N ALA A 23 16.52 11.47 18.50
CA ALA A 23 17.78 10.75 18.61
C ALA A 23 17.72 9.32 18.05
N TYR A 24 16.57 8.64 18.17
CA TYR A 24 16.32 7.34 17.53
C TYR A 24 16.30 7.48 16.01
N TYR A 25 15.50 8.40 15.47
CA TYR A 25 15.38 8.62 14.03
C TYR A 25 16.65 9.17 13.39
N ARG A 26 17.43 9.99 14.11
CA ARG A 26 18.75 10.43 13.66
C ARG A 26 19.70 9.24 13.46
N ARG A 27 19.70 8.29 14.41
CA ARG A 27 20.50 7.05 14.31
C ARG A 27 20.01 6.16 13.17
N LYS A 28 18.68 6.07 12.93
CA LYS A 28 18.08 5.34 11.81
C LYS A 28 18.49 5.97 10.46
N ARG A 29 18.35 7.29 10.30
CA ARG A 29 18.82 8.08 9.15
C ARG A 29 20.30 7.88 8.85
N GLU A 30 21.15 7.91 9.88
CA GLU A 30 22.59 7.66 9.69
C GLU A 30 22.89 6.24 9.22
N ARG A 31 22.16 5.24 9.73
CA ARG A 31 22.31 3.84 9.30
C ARG A 31 21.86 3.66 7.85
N ALA A 32 20.70 4.20 7.49
CA ALA A 32 20.17 4.25 6.14
C ALA A 32 21.17 4.88 5.16
N ARG A 33 21.65 6.10 5.47
CA ARG A 33 22.65 6.80 4.66
C ARG A 33 23.92 5.97 4.48
N ARG A 34 24.43 5.35 5.55
CA ARG A 34 25.62 4.47 5.48
C ARG A 34 25.38 3.21 4.65
N LYS A 35 24.19 2.61 4.72
CA LYS A 35 23.79 1.45 3.88
C LYS A 35 23.80 1.86 2.41
N ARG A 36 23.13 2.97 2.06
CA ARG A 36 23.09 3.53 0.70
C ARG A 36 24.48 3.91 0.17
N GLU A 37 25.32 4.56 0.97
CA GLU A 37 26.71 4.86 0.59
C GLU A 37 27.51 3.58 0.28
N ARG A 38 27.31 2.50 1.06
CA ARG A 38 27.96 1.20 0.79
C ARG A 38 27.44 0.56 -0.49
N GLU A 39 26.14 0.59 -0.74
CA GLU A 39 25.54 0.05 -1.96
C GLU A 39 25.99 0.83 -3.20
N LEU A 40 25.98 2.16 -3.16
CA LEU A 40 26.49 3.00 -4.24
C LEU A 40 27.96 2.73 -4.50
N ARG A 41 28.79 2.59 -3.45
CA ARG A 41 30.20 2.19 -3.61
C ARG A 41 30.33 0.80 -4.22
N ARG A 42 29.51 -0.17 -3.82
CA ARG A 42 29.51 -1.53 -4.39
C ARG A 42 29.12 -1.53 -5.87
N ARG A 43 28.06 -0.80 -6.24
CA ARG A 43 27.62 -0.61 -7.63
C ARG A 43 28.69 0.10 -8.46
N ALA A 44 29.31 1.14 -7.93
CA ALA A 44 30.42 1.84 -8.58
C ALA A 44 31.62 0.91 -8.79
N LEU A 45 32.03 0.14 -7.78
CA LEU A 45 33.12 -0.83 -7.90
C LEU A 45 32.83 -1.92 -8.94
N LEU A 46 31.59 -2.43 -9.00
CA LEU A 46 31.14 -3.36 -10.04
C LEU A 46 31.21 -2.72 -11.44
N ALA A 47 30.71 -1.49 -11.59
CA ALA A 47 30.78 -0.76 -12.85
C ALA A 47 32.23 -0.51 -13.30
N PHE A 48 33.13 -0.12 -12.38
CA PHE A 48 34.56 0.02 -12.65
C PHE A 48 35.22 -1.31 -13.02
N SER A 49 34.80 -2.41 -12.39
CA SER A 49 35.31 -3.75 -12.73
C SER A 49 34.88 -4.15 -14.14
N ILE A 50 33.62 -3.91 -14.51
CA ILE A 50 33.11 -4.17 -15.87
C ILE A 50 33.83 -3.30 -16.90
N LEU A 51 33.98 -2.00 -16.64
CA LEU A 51 34.75 -1.09 -17.49
C LEU A 51 36.21 -1.51 -17.63
N GLY A 52 36.83 -2.01 -16.55
CA GLY A 52 38.19 -2.55 -16.57
C GLY A 52 38.31 -3.79 -17.45
N VAL A 53 37.35 -4.72 -17.38
CA VAL A 53 37.31 -5.92 -18.25
C VAL A 53 37.11 -5.53 -19.71
N ILE A 54 36.19 -4.59 -20.01
CA ILE A 54 35.99 -4.05 -21.36
C ILE A 54 37.28 -3.40 -21.87
N PHE A 55 37.95 -2.61 -21.03
CA PHE A 55 39.21 -1.96 -21.38
C PHE A 55 40.30 -3.00 -21.71
N ILE A 56 40.45 -4.05 -20.90
CA ILE A 56 41.41 -5.14 -21.15
C ILE A 56 41.08 -5.87 -22.46
N LEU A 57 39.79 -6.12 -22.76
CA LEU A 57 39.35 -6.74 -24.01
C LEU A 57 39.67 -5.86 -25.23
N VAL A 58 39.32 -4.57 -25.18
CA VAL A 58 39.58 -3.62 -26.27
C VAL A 58 41.09 -3.43 -26.47
N PHE A 59 41.85 -3.30 -25.39
CA PHE A 59 43.30 -3.15 -25.44
C PHE A 59 44.00 -4.44 -25.92
N GLY A 60 43.50 -5.61 -25.49
CA GLY A 60 43.96 -6.91 -25.98
C GLY A 60 43.72 -7.09 -27.47
N ILE A 61 42.57 -6.66 -28.00
CA ILE A 61 42.28 -6.65 -29.44
C ILE A 61 43.20 -5.67 -30.17
N ALA A 62 43.48 -4.49 -29.61
CA ALA A 62 44.39 -3.51 -30.19
C ALA A 62 45.84 -4.04 -30.26
N ILE A 63 46.32 -4.70 -29.21
CA ILE A 63 47.63 -5.36 -29.18
C ILE A 63 47.68 -6.53 -30.17
N ALA A 64 46.64 -7.36 -30.23
CA ALA A 64 46.57 -8.47 -31.18
C ALA A 64 46.63 -7.97 -32.64
N ARG A 65 46.02 -6.81 -32.93
CA ARG A 65 46.12 -6.13 -34.24
C ARG A 65 47.51 -5.53 -34.51
N LEU A 66 48.20 -5.02 -33.49
CA LEU A 66 49.58 -4.54 -33.60
C LEU A 66 50.60 -5.67 -33.83
N ILE A 67 50.35 -6.85 -33.26
CA ILE A 67 51.21 -8.04 -33.43
C ILE A 67 50.94 -8.75 -34.78
N SER A 68 49.72 -8.66 -35.31
CA SER A 68 49.31 -9.43 -36.51
C SER A 68 49.47 -8.72 -37.86
N GLY A 69 50.10 -7.54 -37.97
CA GLY A 69 50.13 -6.87 -39.28
C GLY A 69 51.16 -5.78 -39.52
N LYS A 70 52.19 -6.12 -40.32
CA LYS A 70 52.92 -5.18 -41.18
C LYS A 70 52.75 -5.61 -42.65
N LYS A 71 51.82 -4.99 -43.38
CA LYS A 71 51.93 -4.63 -44.81
C LYS A 71 50.75 -3.76 -45.27
N SER A 72 51.05 -2.97 -46.31
CA SER A 72 50.37 -1.81 -46.93
C SER A 72 48.91 -2.05 -47.36
N ASP A 73 48.07 -1.07 -47.73
CA ASP A 73 48.28 0.13 -48.55
C ASP A 73 47.17 1.20 -48.33
N ARG A 74 47.45 2.40 -48.84
CA ARG A 74 46.59 3.60 -48.90
C ARG A 74 45.27 3.34 -49.64
N ASN A 75 44.18 3.93 -49.13
CA ASN A 75 43.40 4.92 -49.90
C ASN A 75 42.41 5.71 -49.04
N SER A 76 42.17 6.93 -49.52
CA SER A 76 41.53 8.11 -48.94
C SER A 76 39.99 8.10 -48.92
N SER A 77 39.44 9.17 -48.33
CA SER A 77 38.06 9.69 -48.37
C SER A 77 37.02 8.88 -47.58
N ASP A 78 36.09 9.43 -46.81
CA ASP A 78 35.71 10.79 -46.43
C ASP A 78 34.86 10.63 -45.16
N LEU A 79 35.01 11.50 -44.16
CA LEU A 79 33.91 11.80 -43.24
C LEU A 79 34.01 13.27 -42.82
N ALA A 80 33.12 14.05 -43.43
CA ALA A 80 32.83 15.42 -43.08
C ALA A 80 32.31 15.51 -41.64
N ALA A 81 32.76 16.55 -40.93
CA ALA A 81 32.15 16.98 -39.69
C ALA A 81 30.80 17.64 -40.00
N GLU A 82 29.70 17.01 -39.59
CA GLU A 82 28.40 17.68 -39.50
C GLU A 82 28.20 18.19 -38.08
N ALA A 83 28.19 19.52 -37.98
CA ALA A 83 27.73 20.26 -36.83
C ALA A 83 26.22 20.04 -36.66
N VAL A 84 25.80 19.61 -35.47
CA VAL A 84 24.39 19.55 -35.11
C VAL A 84 23.92 20.98 -34.83
N SER A 85 23.16 21.53 -35.78
CA SER A 85 22.39 22.76 -35.62
C SER A 85 21.27 22.52 -34.62
N GLU A 86 21.23 23.30 -33.55
CA GLU A 86 20.05 23.47 -32.70
C GLU A 86 18.88 23.95 -33.57
N LYS A 87 17.87 23.09 -33.73
CA LYS A 87 16.57 23.50 -34.26
C LYS A 87 15.72 23.90 -33.06
N VAL A 88 15.63 25.20 -32.82
CA VAL A 88 14.61 25.81 -31.97
C VAL A 88 13.25 25.41 -32.53
N VAL A 89 12.57 24.47 -31.87
CA VAL A 89 11.19 24.14 -32.18
C VAL A 89 10.32 25.24 -31.61
N SER A 90 9.78 26.04 -32.52
CA SER A 90 8.73 27.01 -32.28
C SER A 90 7.58 26.35 -31.52
N ALA A 91 7.20 26.96 -30.40
CA ALA A 91 6.02 26.61 -29.63
C ALA A 91 4.77 26.82 -30.50
N SER A 92 4.29 25.76 -31.13
CA SER A 92 2.94 25.72 -31.66
C SER A 92 1.97 25.72 -30.49
N SER A 93 1.15 26.77 -30.44
CA SER A 93 0.01 26.94 -29.54
C SER A 93 -0.85 25.68 -29.49
N VAL A 94 -0.83 24.99 -28.36
CA VAL A 94 -1.73 23.88 -28.05
C VAL A 94 -3.11 24.48 -27.86
N SER A 95 -4.00 24.29 -28.83
CA SER A 95 -5.43 24.50 -28.63
C SER A 95 -5.89 23.57 -27.49
N PRO A 96 -6.60 24.07 -26.45
CA PRO A 96 -7.02 23.24 -25.34
C PRO A 96 -7.93 22.12 -25.86
N THR A 97 -7.54 20.87 -25.60
CA THR A 97 -8.40 19.71 -25.80
C THR A 97 -9.71 19.95 -25.04
N PRO A 98 -10.89 19.74 -25.65
CA PRO A 98 -12.15 19.88 -24.95
C PRO A 98 -12.12 19.04 -23.65
N ALA A 99 -12.48 19.66 -22.52
CA ALA A 99 -12.51 18.99 -21.24
C ALA A 99 -13.43 17.76 -21.32
N ARG A 100 -12.90 16.58 -20.92
CA ARG A 100 -13.66 15.33 -20.83
C ARG A 100 -14.85 15.56 -19.90
N LYS A 101 -16.06 15.21 -20.36
CA LYS A 101 -17.26 15.19 -19.52
C LYS A 101 -17.66 13.76 -19.15
N ILE A 102 -18.20 13.59 -17.95
CA ILE A 102 -18.74 12.33 -17.45
C ILE A 102 -20.18 12.52 -16.96
N GLN A 103 -20.86 11.41 -16.66
CA GLN A 103 -22.09 11.48 -15.87
C GLN A 103 -21.72 11.67 -14.40
N PRO A 104 -22.46 12.49 -13.61
CA PRO A 104 -22.27 12.54 -12.18
C PRO A 104 -22.38 11.13 -11.59
N ALA A 105 -21.46 10.78 -10.70
CA ALA A 105 -21.32 9.43 -10.21
C ALA A 105 -20.83 9.41 -8.76
N GLU A 106 -21.24 8.39 -8.03
CA GLU A 106 -20.59 8.00 -6.77
C GLU A 106 -19.73 6.77 -7.03
N ILE A 107 -18.49 6.80 -6.55
CA ILE A 107 -17.53 5.69 -6.65
C ILE A 107 -17.19 5.24 -5.24
N LYS A 108 -17.49 3.98 -4.94
CA LYS A 108 -17.16 3.32 -3.68
C LYS A 108 -15.90 2.49 -3.84
N MET A 109 -14.88 2.80 -3.06
CA MET A 109 -13.58 2.11 -3.09
C MET A 109 -13.30 1.44 -1.76
N THR A 110 -12.68 0.27 -1.81
CA THR A 110 -12.30 -0.50 -0.62
C THR A 110 -10.80 -0.75 -0.57
N PHE A 111 -10.28 -0.63 0.64
CA PHE A 111 -8.92 -0.95 1.01
C PHE A 111 -8.95 -1.92 2.19
N THR A 112 -8.07 -2.92 2.15
CA THR A 112 -7.89 -3.88 3.26
C THR A 112 -6.56 -3.64 3.94
N GLY A 113 -6.36 -4.20 5.13
CA GLY A 113 -5.02 -4.42 5.68
C GLY A 113 -4.09 -5.28 4.81
N ASP A 114 -2.94 -5.62 5.38
CA ASP A 114 -1.88 -6.37 4.71
C ASP A 114 -2.35 -7.77 4.32
N VAL A 115 -2.19 -8.10 3.03
CA VAL A 115 -2.50 -9.41 2.47
C VAL A 115 -1.19 -10.13 2.19
N LEU A 116 -0.93 -11.17 2.98
CA LEU A 116 0.23 -12.03 2.91
C LEU A 116 -0.27 -13.48 2.79
N LEU A 117 -0.17 -14.07 1.60
CA LEU A 117 -0.68 -15.42 1.35
C LEU A 117 0.35 -16.53 1.65
N GLY A 118 1.62 -16.15 1.77
CA GLY A 118 2.73 -17.06 1.99
C GLY A 118 2.99 -17.41 3.45
N THR A 119 3.93 -18.33 3.64
CA THR A 119 4.49 -18.63 4.96
C THR A 119 6.01 -18.72 4.86
N ASP A 120 6.69 -18.61 6.00
CA ASP A 120 8.14 -18.81 6.08
C ASP A 120 8.44 -20.30 6.25
N GLU A 121 9.47 -20.82 5.58
CA GLU A 121 9.90 -22.21 5.71
C GLU A 121 10.33 -22.61 7.14
N ALA A 122 10.64 -21.65 7.99
CA ALA A 122 11.00 -21.87 9.40
C ALA A 122 9.77 -22.00 10.32
N PHE A 123 8.56 -21.71 9.85
CA PHE A 123 7.35 -21.79 10.66
C PHE A 123 6.79 -23.22 10.74
N ASP A 124 6.05 -23.50 11.81
CA ASP A 124 5.39 -24.80 11.98
C ASP A 124 4.28 -24.96 10.93
N TYR A 125 4.48 -25.94 10.05
CA TYR A 125 3.53 -26.27 8.99
C TYR A 125 2.10 -26.43 9.51
N SER A 126 1.92 -27.13 10.64
CA SER A 126 0.60 -27.52 11.15
C SER A 126 -0.30 -26.33 11.52
N THR A 127 0.29 -25.15 11.72
CA THR A 127 -0.43 -23.90 12.02
C THR A 127 -0.30 -22.86 10.90
N SER A 128 0.38 -23.19 9.81
CA SER A 128 0.66 -22.29 8.70
C SER A 128 -0.54 -22.13 7.75
N MET A 129 -0.54 -21.06 6.98
CA MET A 129 -1.53 -20.86 5.90
C MET A 129 -1.54 -22.02 4.89
N ASN A 130 -0.39 -22.67 4.65
CA ASN A 130 -0.32 -23.83 3.75
C ASN A 130 -1.13 -25.02 4.27
N ALA A 131 -1.06 -25.32 5.57
CA ALA A 131 -1.89 -26.40 6.15
C ALA A 131 -3.38 -26.09 6.10
N TYR A 132 -3.76 -24.81 6.27
CA TYR A 132 -5.15 -24.39 6.08
C TYR A 132 -5.57 -24.49 4.61
N TYR A 133 -4.69 -24.19 3.66
CA TYR A 133 -4.99 -24.32 2.24
C TYR A 133 -5.16 -25.79 1.83
N ASP A 134 -4.33 -26.70 2.33
CA ASP A 134 -4.43 -28.14 2.05
C ASP A 134 -5.76 -28.76 2.50
N THR A 135 -6.40 -28.16 3.51
CA THR A 135 -7.60 -28.72 4.15
C THR A 135 -8.88 -27.94 3.83
N ASN A 136 -8.77 -26.82 3.11
CA ASN A 136 -9.89 -25.97 2.74
C ASN A 136 -9.89 -25.68 1.23
N THR A 137 -10.99 -25.10 0.74
CA THR A 137 -11.00 -24.51 -0.60
C THR A 137 -10.46 -23.08 -0.55
N PRO A 138 -10.01 -22.50 -1.68
CA PRO A 138 -9.64 -21.09 -1.74
C PRO A 138 -10.74 -20.14 -1.23
N ASP A 139 -12.01 -20.57 -1.28
CA ASP A 139 -13.14 -19.76 -0.83
C ASP A 139 -13.13 -19.44 0.66
N TYR A 140 -12.61 -20.37 1.47
CA TYR A 140 -12.56 -20.26 2.92
C TYR A 140 -11.93 -18.94 3.40
N PHE A 141 -10.82 -18.54 2.80
CA PHE A 141 -9.96 -17.45 3.27
C PHE A 141 -10.60 -16.05 3.17
N LEU A 142 -11.68 -15.88 2.41
CA LEU A 142 -12.39 -14.60 2.31
C LEU A 142 -13.91 -14.74 2.48
N GLN A 143 -14.41 -15.91 2.87
CA GLN A 143 -15.85 -16.22 2.89
C GLN A 143 -16.68 -15.24 3.75
N ASN A 144 -16.10 -14.71 4.82
CA ASN A 144 -16.81 -13.83 5.77
C ASN A 144 -16.82 -12.36 5.35
N VAL A 145 -16.06 -11.98 4.32
CA VAL A 145 -15.87 -10.58 3.89
C VAL A 145 -16.11 -10.38 2.40
N ARG A 146 -16.14 -11.45 1.59
CA ARG A 146 -16.27 -11.40 0.13
C ARG A 146 -17.43 -10.53 -0.36
N SER A 147 -18.58 -10.62 0.30
CA SER A 147 -19.79 -9.88 -0.08
C SER A 147 -19.63 -8.36 0.03
N ILE A 148 -18.67 -7.87 0.83
CA ILE A 148 -18.35 -6.45 0.91
C ILE A 148 -17.72 -6.00 -0.41
N PHE A 149 -16.67 -6.70 -0.86
CA PHE A 149 -15.90 -6.32 -2.04
C PHE A 149 -16.72 -6.38 -3.34
N GLN A 150 -17.65 -7.33 -3.43
CA GLN A 150 -18.54 -7.49 -4.59
C GLN A 150 -19.51 -6.32 -4.81
N GLN A 151 -19.66 -5.43 -3.82
CA GLN A 151 -20.52 -4.25 -3.91
C GLN A 151 -19.74 -2.97 -4.24
N ASP A 152 -18.42 -3.05 -4.31
CA ASP A 152 -17.56 -1.90 -4.50
C ASP A 152 -17.23 -1.69 -5.97
N ASP A 153 -16.90 -0.45 -6.35
CA ASP A 153 -16.50 -0.12 -7.71
C ASP A 153 -15.01 -0.36 -7.97
N LEU A 154 -14.21 -0.39 -6.88
CA LEU A 154 -12.77 -0.62 -6.93
C LEU A 154 -12.27 -1.18 -5.59
N THR A 155 -11.60 -2.34 -5.61
CA THR A 155 -10.95 -2.91 -4.42
C THR A 155 -9.43 -2.95 -4.59
N ILE A 156 -8.70 -2.32 -3.66
CA ILE A 156 -7.24 -2.18 -3.67
C ILE A 156 -6.67 -2.84 -2.42
N ILE A 157 -5.65 -3.68 -2.57
CA ILE A 157 -4.98 -4.34 -1.44
C ILE A 157 -3.50 -3.98 -1.38
N ASN A 158 -2.88 -4.10 -0.20
CA ASN A 158 -1.43 -4.25 -0.08
C ASN A 158 -1.07 -5.73 -0.14
N PHE A 159 -0.40 -6.15 -1.21
CA PHE A 159 -0.02 -7.54 -1.43
C PHE A 159 1.44 -7.73 -1.03
N GLU A 160 1.64 -8.13 0.24
CA GLU A 160 2.94 -8.30 0.89
C GLU A 160 3.39 -9.76 0.84
N SER A 161 3.22 -10.40 -0.31
CA SER A 161 3.54 -11.81 -0.49
C SER A 161 4.27 -12.08 -1.78
N THR A 162 4.92 -13.23 -1.86
CA THR A 162 5.47 -13.75 -3.10
C THR A 162 4.69 -14.97 -3.57
N LEU A 163 4.30 -14.96 -4.84
CA LEU A 163 3.64 -16.05 -5.56
C LEU A 163 4.65 -16.64 -6.54
N THR A 164 5.42 -17.63 -6.08
CA THR A 164 6.57 -18.13 -6.83
C THR A 164 6.93 -19.56 -6.44
N GLU A 165 7.56 -20.27 -7.38
CA GLU A 165 8.24 -21.56 -7.14
C GLU A 165 9.74 -21.39 -6.85
N GLU A 166 10.26 -20.15 -6.84
CA GLU A 166 11.67 -19.89 -6.53
C GLU A 166 12.03 -20.35 -5.11
N THR A 167 13.26 -20.84 -4.96
CA THR A 167 13.79 -21.38 -3.70
C THR A 167 15.01 -20.60 -3.20
N ALA A 168 15.59 -19.75 -4.05
CA ALA A 168 16.67 -18.84 -3.67
C ALA A 168 16.17 -17.70 -2.77
N ARG A 169 15.98 -18.01 -1.49
CA ARG A 169 15.60 -17.06 -0.43
C ARG A 169 16.63 -15.94 -0.28
N ASN A 170 16.16 -14.74 0.04
CA ASN A 170 17.01 -13.66 0.52
C ASN A 170 17.62 -13.99 1.90
N MET A 171 18.45 -13.09 2.42
CA MET A 171 19.10 -13.27 3.72
C MET A 171 18.36 -12.55 4.87
N GLU A 172 17.11 -12.14 4.64
CA GLU A 172 16.30 -11.45 5.65
C GLU A 172 15.77 -12.44 6.68
N LEU A 173 15.39 -11.92 7.86
CA LEU A 173 14.93 -12.74 8.98
C LEU A 173 13.72 -13.60 8.62
N PHE A 174 12.79 -13.04 7.84
CA PHE A 174 11.61 -13.72 7.33
C PHE A 174 11.55 -13.61 5.81
N ALA A 175 11.12 -14.67 5.14
CA ALA A 175 10.91 -14.73 3.70
C ALA A 175 9.67 -15.58 3.40
N PHE A 176 8.61 -14.91 2.98
CA PHE A 176 7.31 -15.50 2.79
C PHE A 176 7.11 -15.94 1.35
N LYS A 177 6.70 -17.21 1.19
CA LYS A 177 6.40 -17.80 -0.11
C LYS A 177 5.05 -18.48 -0.11
N ALA A 178 4.29 -18.26 -1.18
CA ALA A 178 3.10 -19.01 -1.52
C ALA A 178 3.25 -19.62 -2.92
N PRO A 179 2.67 -20.82 -3.16
CA PRO A 179 2.45 -21.33 -4.50
C PRO A 179 1.65 -20.32 -5.37
N PRO A 180 1.95 -20.17 -6.67
CA PRO A 180 1.23 -19.26 -7.57
C PRO A 180 -0.30 -19.44 -7.56
N GLU A 181 -0.78 -20.67 -7.38
CA GLU A 181 -2.20 -21.01 -7.31
C GLU A 181 -2.95 -20.38 -6.12
N TYR A 182 -2.25 -19.83 -5.12
CA TYR A 182 -2.89 -19.13 -4.00
C TYR A 182 -3.57 -17.83 -4.44
N VAL A 183 -3.24 -17.31 -5.63
CA VAL A 183 -4.00 -16.20 -6.27
C VAL A 183 -5.50 -16.51 -6.40
N ASN A 184 -5.88 -17.80 -6.47
CA ASN A 184 -7.28 -18.21 -6.54
C ASN A 184 -8.09 -17.80 -5.30
N ILE A 185 -7.43 -17.55 -4.16
CA ILE A 185 -8.08 -16.99 -2.95
C ILE A 185 -8.70 -15.62 -3.25
N LEU A 186 -8.02 -14.81 -4.07
CA LEU A 186 -8.40 -13.42 -4.36
C LEU A 186 -9.43 -13.30 -5.50
N LYS A 187 -9.60 -14.34 -6.30
CA LYS A 187 -10.30 -14.29 -7.59
C LYS A 187 -11.77 -13.89 -7.47
N ASP A 188 -12.48 -14.44 -6.48
CA ASP A 188 -13.92 -14.20 -6.29
C ASP A 188 -14.24 -12.98 -5.43
N ALA A 189 -13.21 -12.36 -4.85
CA ALA A 189 -13.28 -11.16 -4.03
C ALA A 189 -13.19 -9.86 -4.84
N THR A 190 -13.21 -9.94 -6.18
CA THR A 190 -13.20 -8.77 -7.09
C THR A 190 -12.11 -7.76 -6.74
N ILE A 191 -10.89 -8.26 -6.48
CA ILE A 191 -9.72 -7.42 -6.24
C ILE A 191 -9.24 -6.84 -7.58
N ASP A 192 -9.10 -5.52 -7.66
CA ASP A 192 -8.80 -4.82 -8.91
C ASP A 192 -7.33 -4.45 -9.08
N ALA A 193 -6.65 -4.17 -7.97
CA ALA A 193 -5.28 -3.72 -7.95
C ALA A 193 -4.57 -4.10 -6.64
N ALA A 194 -3.26 -4.29 -6.73
CA ALA A 194 -2.43 -4.70 -5.61
C ALA A 194 -1.15 -3.85 -5.54
N ASN A 195 -0.93 -3.18 -4.40
CA ASN A 195 0.37 -2.58 -4.12
C ASN A 195 1.38 -3.69 -3.85
N VAL A 196 2.47 -3.70 -4.61
CA VAL A 196 3.62 -4.59 -4.44
C VAL A 196 4.88 -3.82 -4.04
N ALA A 197 4.76 -2.55 -3.62
CA ALA A 197 5.87 -1.82 -3.03
C ALA A 197 5.93 -2.10 -1.52
N ASN A 198 6.65 -3.15 -1.11
CA ASN A 198 6.81 -3.54 0.29
C ASN A 198 8.10 -4.36 0.50
N ASN A 199 8.46 -4.64 1.75
CA ASN A 199 9.70 -5.36 2.10
C ASN A 199 9.71 -6.83 1.64
N HIS A 200 8.54 -7.46 1.50
CA HIS A 200 8.46 -8.90 1.19
C HIS A 200 8.34 -9.22 -0.30
N SER A 201 8.26 -8.20 -1.16
CA SER A 201 8.11 -8.40 -2.60
C SER A 201 9.31 -9.08 -3.27
N HIS A 202 10.49 -9.06 -2.63
CA HIS A 202 11.73 -9.67 -3.12
C HIS A 202 12.27 -10.77 -2.19
N ASP A 203 11.38 -11.43 -1.43
CA ASP A 203 11.78 -12.48 -0.48
C ASP A 203 12.56 -13.64 -1.10
N TYR A 204 12.31 -13.94 -2.37
CA TYR A 204 13.06 -14.92 -3.16
C TYR A 204 13.72 -14.25 -4.37
N GLY A 205 14.23 -13.04 -4.14
CA GLY A 205 14.96 -12.22 -5.10
C GLY A 205 14.08 -11.59 -6.17
N GLU A 206 14.71 -11.12 -7.26
CA GLU A 206 13.98 -10.48 -8.36
C GLU A 206 12.96 -11.42 -9.02
N LYS A 207 13.27 -12.72 -9.05
CA LYS A 207 12.38 -13.70 -9.66
C LYS A 207 11.02 -13.77 -8.95
N SER A 208 11.01 -13.72 -7.61
CA SER A 208 9.76 -13.76 -6.85
C SER A 208 8.88 -12.53 -7.12
N PHE A 209 9.51 -11.36 -7.26
CA PHE A 209 8.81 -10.13 -7.62
C PHE A 209 8.18 -10.22 -9.01
N THR A 210 8.96 -10.65 -10.02
CA THR A 210 8.46 -10.77 -11.40
C THR A 210 7.38 -11.84 -11.53
N ASP A 211 7.57 -13.01 -10.90
CA ASP A 211 6.58 -14.08 -10.89
C ASP A 211 5.26 -13.60 -10.27
N THR A 212 5.34 -12.92 -9.12
CA THR A 212 4.17 -12.39 -8.42
C THR A 212 3.38 -11.41 -9.27
N LYS A 213 4.07 -10.44 -9.89
CA LYS A 213 3.41 -9.48 -10.79
C LYS A 213 2.75 -10.15 -11.99
N GLN A 214 3.40 -11.16 -12.56
CA GLN A 214 2.84 -11.92 -13.67
C GLN A 214 1.57 -12.66 -13.22
N VAL A 215 1.61 -13.38 -12.11
CA VAL A 215 0.47 -14.14 -11.56
C VAL A 215 -0.71 -13.21 -11.26
N LEU A 216 -0.47 -12.06 -10.64
CA LEU A 216 -1.52 -11.06 -10.38
C LEU A 216 -2.14 -10.56 -11.70
N THR A 217 -1.31 -10.19 -12.67
CA THR A 217 -1.75 -9.66 -13.97
C THR A 217 -2.58 -10.69 -14.76
N GLU A 218 -2.14 -11.95 -14.80
CA GLU A 218 -2.87 -13.06 -15.46
C GLU A 218 -4.23 -13.34 -14.81
N ASN A 219 -4.42 -12.92 -13.55
CA ASN A 219 -5.67 -13.04 -12.82
C ASN A 219 -6.45 -11.71 -12.72
N ASN A 220 -6.16 -10.74 -13.59
CA ASN A 220 -6.82 -9.43 -13.68
C ASN A 220 -6.67 -8.52 -12.46
N ILE A 221 -5.70 -8.80 -11.58
CA ILE A 221 -5.32 -7.91 -10.48
C ILE A 221 -4.15 -7.07 -10.98
N THR A 222 -4.32 -5.76 -11.10
CA THR A 222 -3.25 -4.89 -11.64
C THR A 222 -2.20 -4.60 -10.55
N PRO A 223 -0.96 -5.13 -10.65
CA PRO A 223 0.08 -4.76 -9.69
C PRO A 223 0.53 -3.32 -9.93
N PHE A 224 0.88 -2.61 -8.86
CA PHE A 224 1.47 -1.27 -8.90
C PHE A 224 2.44 -1.07 -7.73
N GLY A 225 3.26 -0.02 -7.80
CA GLY A 225 4.19 0.34 -6.74
C GLY A 225 5.63 0.49 -7.21
N TYR A 226 6.49 0.99 -6.32
CA TYR A 226 7.83 1.49 -6.63
C TYR A 226 7.75 2.59 -7.68
N ASP A 227 8.23 2.33 -8.90
CA ASP A 227 8.24 3.31 -9.98
C ASP A 227 7.02 3.18 -10.92
N GLU A 228 6.16 2.18 -10.70
CA GLU A 228 5.00 1.89 -11.52
C GLU A 228 3.72 2.48 -10.92
N VAL A 229 3.14 3.43 -11.66
CA VAL A 229 1.82 4.02 -11.39
C VAL A 229 0.78 3.41 -12.32
N ILE A 230 -0.47 3.31 -11.88
CA ILE A 230 -1.58 2.80 -12.68
C ILE A 230 -2.71 3.81 -12.76
N VAL A 231 -3.53 3.71 -13.81
CA VAL A 231 -4.76 4.49 -13.97
C VAL A 231 -5.91 3.53 -14.19
N LYS A 232 -6.92 3.55 -13.31
CA LYS A 232 -8.17 2.80 -13.45
C LYS A 232 -9.26 3.78 -13.85
N GLU A 233 -10.01 3.45 -14.89
CA GLU A 233 -11.19 4.22 -15.28
C GLU A 233 -12.46 3.56 -14.71
N VAL A 234 -13.15 4.29 -13.83
CA VAL A 234 -14.33 3.79 -13.12
C VAL A 234 -15.45 4.79 -13.29
N LYS A 235 -16.58 4.37 -13.88
CA LYS A 235 -17.73 5.26 -14.18
C LYS A 235 -17.33 6.55 -14.94
N GLY A 236 -16.26 6.46 -15.75
CA GLY A 236 -15.70 7.57 -16.51
C GLY A 236 -14.71 8.47 -15.75
N VAL A 237 -14.51 8.27 -14.45
CA VAL A 237 -13.48 8.97 -13.66
C VAL A 237 -12.15 8.23 -13.81
N ARG A 238 -11.07 8.95 -14.06
CA ARG A 238 -9.71 8.40 -14.14
C ARG A 238 -9.01 8.49 -12.79
N ILE A 239 -8.89 7.36 -12.12
CA ILE A 239 -8.28 7.25 -10.80
C ILE A 239 -6.83 6.81 -10.98
N GLY A 240 -5.89 7.70 -10.68
CA GLY A 240 -4.47 7.41 -10.63
C GLY A 240 -4.08 6.80 -9.29
N ILE A 241 -3.27 5.76 -9.30
CA ILE A 241 -2.83 5.05 -8.08
C ILE A 241 -1.33 4.82 -8.16
N PHE A 242 -0.63 5.07 -7.05
CA PHE A 242 0.79 4.73 -6.91
C PHE A 242 1.07 4.14 -5.53
N GLY A 243 2.16 3.38 -5.44
CA GLY A 243 2.58 2.65 -4.25
C GLY A 243 4.04 2.95 -3.90
N ILE A 244 4.35 3.27 -2.64
CA ILE A 244 5.72 3.57 -2.20
C ILE A 244 6.12 2.73 -0.98
N TYR A 245 7.34 2.22 -1.03
CA TYR A 245 8.00 1.52 0.08
C TYR A 245 8.93 2.47 0.84
N GLU A 246 8.71 2.66 2.15
CA GLU A 246 9.46 3.60 3.00
C GLU A 246 9.71 3.03 4.41
N LEU A 247 10.62 2.07 4.50
CA LEU A 247 11.14 1.58 5.80
C LEU A 247 12.61 1.92 6.04
N ASP A 248 13.34 2.18 4.96
CA ASP A 248 14.78 2.28 4.95
C ASP A 248 15.28 3.71 4.74
N GLU A 249 14.47 4.66 4.27
CA GLU A 249 14.94 5.98 3.82
C GLU A 249 14.55 7.12 4.77
N TYR A 250 13.56 6.93 5.65
CA TYR A 250 13.13 7.90 6.67
C TYR A 250 12.79 9.27 6.10
N GLY A 251 11.87 9.29 5.13
CA GLY A 251 11.45 10.49 4.39
C GLY A 251 12.27 10.74 3.12
N GLY A 252 13.26 9.90 2.83
CA GLY A 252 14.09 10.02 1.63
C GLY A 252 13.36 9.72 0.32
N VAL A 253 12.15 9.15 0.38
CA VAL A 253 11.29 8.88 -0.79
C VAL A 253 10.41 10.06 -1.22
N ALA A 254 10.48 11.21 -0.53
CA ALA A 254 9.75 12.42 -0.90
C ALA A 254 9.85 12.79 -2.40
N PRO A 255 11.03 12.73 -3.06
CA PRO A 255 11.11 12.98 -4.50
C PRO A 255 10.35 11.96 -5.37
N GLN A 256 10.25 10.70 -4.92
CA GLN A 256 9.52 9.65 -5.63
C GLN A 256 8.01 9.91 -5.57
N VAL A 257 7.49 10.39 -4.43
CA VAL A 257 6.09 10.86 -4.32
C VAL A 257 5.79 11.90 -5.39
N THR A 258 6.64 12.92 -5.49
CA THR A 258 6.48 14.00 -6.47
C THR A 258 6.54 13.49 -7.90
N GLU A 259 7.45 12.57 -8.20
CA GLU A 259 7.56 11.98 -9.53
C GLU A 259 6.29 11.19 -9.90
N CYS A 260 5.80 10.34 -9.00
CA CYS A 260 4.59 9.53 -9.22
C CYS A 260 3.34 10.41 -9.43
N ILE A 261 3.15 11.43 -8.60
CA ILE A 261 2.04 12.38 -8.75
C ILE A 261 2.14 13.13 -10.09
N ASN A 262 3.34 13.58 -10.48
CA ASN A 262 3.53 14.26 -11.77
C ASN A 262 3.24 13.32 -12.96
N LYS A 263 3.65 12.05 -12.90
CA LYS A 263 3.31 11.03 -13.91
C LYS A 263 1.79 10.87 -14.05
N LEU A 264 1.06 10.83 -12.93
CA LEU A 264 -0.40 10.68 -12.93
C LEU A 264 -1.13 11.95 -13.41
N LYS A 265 -0.66 13.13 -13.00
CA LYS A 265 -1.17 14.41 -13.52
C LYS A 265 -0.95 14.54 -15.03
N ALA A 266 0.22 14.15 -15.54
CA ALA A 266 0.51 14.13 -16.98
C ALA A 266 -0.41 13.16 -17.75
N GLN A 267 -0.92 12.13 -17.06
CA GLN A 267 -1.92 11.23 -17.61
C GLN A 267 -3.35 11.78 -17.53
N ASN A 268 -3.59 12.98 -17.01
CA ASN A 268 -4.91 13.58 -16.81
C ASN A 268 -5.83 12.72 -15.91
N CYS A 269 -5.30 12.27 -14.77
CA CYS A 269 -6.10 11.68 -13.70
C CYS A 269 -6.98 12.74 -13.03
N ASP A 270 -8.21 12.34 -12.71
CA ASP A 270 -9.22 13.17 -12.03
C ASP A 270 -9.08 13.08 -10.51
N MET A 271 -8.57 11.95 -10.02
CA MET A 271 -8.28 11.65 -8.63
C MET A 271 -6.95 10.91 -8.53
N ILE A 272 -6.15 11.17 -7.48
CA ILE A 272 -4.90 10.44 -7.20
C ILE A 272 -4.97 9.79 -5.80
N ILE A 273 -4.60 8.51 -5.73
CA ILE A 273 -4.53 7.72 -4.49
C ILE A 273 -3.07 7.33 -4.26
N ALA A 274 -2.57 7.66 -3.07
CA ALA A 274 -1.25 7.25 -2.62
C ALA A 274 -1.37 6.06 -1.66
N VAL A 275 -0.67 4.97 -1.95
CA VAL A 275 -0.58 3.81 -1.07
C VAL A 275 0.84 3.68 -0.56
N PHE A 276 1.03 3.58 0.75
CA PHE A 276 2.36 3.50 1.37
C PHE A 276 2.53 2.25 2.20
N HIS A 277 3.74 1.70 2.15
CA HIS A 277 4.20 0.63 3.02
C HIS A 277 5.34 1.18 3.88
N TRP A 278 5.04 1.56 5.14
CA TRP A 278 5.85 2.52 5.90
C TRP A 278 5.79 2.37 7.43
N GLY A 279 6.60 3.15 8.14
CA GLY A 279 6.52 3.24 9.60
C GLY A 279 7.30 2.14 10.30
N ASN A 280 6.84 1.74 11.49
CA ASN A 280 7.53 0.75 12.32
C ASN A 280 6.54 -0.33 12.76
N GLU A 281 6.97 -1.59 12.67
CA GLU A 281 6.19 -2.74 13.13
C GLU A 281 5.69 -2.56 14.57
N LEU A 282 4.41 -2.87 14.76
CA LEU A 282 3.69 -2.88 16.03
C LEU A 282 3.60 -1.52 16.76
N GLU A 283 4.05 -0.42 16.16
CA GLU A 283 3.84 0.91 16.74
C GLU A 283 2.39 1.36 16.48
N PRO A 284 1.58 1.61 17.53
CA PRO A 284 0.15 1.91 17.37
C PRO A 284 -0.14 3.32 16.87
N TYR A 285 0.87 4.17 16.75
CA TYR A 285 0.73 5.55 16.31
C TYR A 285 1.75 5.85 15.20
N PRO A 286 1.37 6.61 14.17
CA PRO A 286 2.27 6.92 13.08
C PRO A 286 3.44 7.77 13.59
N ASP A 287 4.63 7.50 13.07
CA ASP A 287 5.76 8.36 13.33
C ASP A 287 5.73 9.66 12.50
N HIS A 288 6.61 10.60 12.84
CA HIS A 288 6.65 11.89 12.14
C HIS A 288 6.94 11.77 10.64
N PHE A 289 7.64 10.72 10.17
CA PHE A 289 7.90 10.55 8.75
C PHE A 289 6.67 10.08 8.01
N GLN A 290 5.89 9.16 8.60
CA GLN A 290 4.60 8.76 8.05
C GLN A 290 3.70 10.00 7.89
N VAL A 291 3.64 10.84 8.92
CA VAL A 291 2.82 12.07 8.91
C VAL A 291 3.32 13.08 7.87
N GLU A 292 4.61 13.41 7.88
CA GLU A 292 5.21 14.34 6.92
C GLU A 292 5.02 13.86 5.47
N LEU A 293 5.23 12.57 5.20
CA LEU A 293 5.09 12.01 3.85
C LEU A 293 3.63 11.94 3.40
N GLY A 294 2.70 11.60 4.30
CA GLY A 294 1.26 11.65 4.05
C GLY A 294 0.78 13.06 3.72
N HIS A 295 1.19 14.05 4.52
CA HIS A 295 0.88 15.47 4.27
C HIS A 295 1.49 15.96 2.96
N GLN A 296 2.74 15.60 2.68
CA GLN A 296 3.40 15.94 1.41
C GLN A 296 2.64 15.36 0.21
N ALA A 297 2.21 14.10 0.27
CA ALA A 297 1.44 13.50 -0.82
C ALA A 297 0.14 14.28 -1.11
N ILE A 298 -0.60 14.67 -0.06
CA ILE A 298 -1.79 15.52 -0.20
C ILE A 298 -1.44 16.89 -0.77
N ASP A 299 -0.38 17.53 -0.26
CA ASP A 299 0.06 18.86 -0.70
C ASP A 299 0.50 18.89 -2.17
N GLU A 300 1.05 17.78 -2.64
CA GLU A 300 1.44 17.61 -4.03
C GLU A 300 0.29 17.19 -4.94
N GLY A 301 -0.85 16.78 -4.39
CA GLY A 301 -2.10 16.58 -5.14
C GLY A 301 -2.68 15.17 -5.09
N ALA A 302 -2.31 14.34 -4.12
CA ALA A 302 -3.10 13.16 -3.77
C ALA A 302 -4.42 13.57 -3.12
N ASP A 303 -5.47 12.81 -3.38
CA ASP A 303 -6.82 13.01 -2.83
C ASP A 303 -7.13 12.05 -1.67
N LEU A 304 -6.36 10.96 -1.56
CA LEU A 304 -6.47 9.94 -0.52
C LEU A 304 -5.09 9.32 -0.29
N VAL A 305 -4.76 9.08 0.98
CA VAL A 305 -3.56 8.35 1.39
C VAL A 305 -3.96 7.14 2.23
N VAL A 306 -3.43 5.96 1.89
CA VAL A 306 -3.65 4.71 2.63
C VAL A 306 -2.31 4.06 2.94
N GLY A 307 -2.07 3.75 4.21
CA GLY A 307 -0.83 3.19 4.73
C GLY A 307 -0.96 1.75 5.21
N HIS A 308 0.18 1.07 5.23
CA HIS A 308 0.39 -0.36 5.51
C HIS A 308 1.74 -0.54 6.20
N HIS A 309 2.05 -1.77 6.66
CA HIS A 309 3.29 -2.22 7.33
C HIS A 309 3.30 -2.29 8.86
N PRO A 310 2.75 -1.33 9.64
CA PRO A 310 2.82 -1.44 11.09
C PRO A 310 2.21 -2.73 11.67
N HIS A 311 1.46 -3.50 10.86
CA HIS A 311 0.78 -4.74 11.23
C HIS A 311 -0.25 -4.58 12.35
N VAL A 312 -0.58 -3.32 12.67
CA VAL A 312 -1.61 -2.90 13.64
C VAL A 312 -2.40 -1.76 13.03
N VAL A 313 -3.69 -1.64 13.37
CA VAL A 313 -4.49 -0.48 12.93
C VAL A 313 -3.86 0.82 13.46
N GLN A 314 -3.72 1.86 12.65
CA GLN A 314 -3.34 3.18 13.15
C GLN A 314 -4.52 4.15 12.97
N GLY A 315 -4.36 5.37 13.47
CA GLY A 315 -5.39 6.40 13.36
C GLY A 315 -5.64 6.85 11.93
N ILE A 316 -6.74 7.56 11.76
CA ILE A 316 -7.17 8.20 10.52
C ILE A 316 -7.17 9.70 10.74
N GLU A 317 -6.57 10.44 9.83
CA GLU A 317 -6.45 11.89 9.88
C GLU A 317 -7.19 12.54 8.71
N TYR A 318 -7.77 13.71 8.98
CA TYR A 318 -8.24 14.64 7.96
C TYR A 318 -7.24 15.79 7.82
N TYR A 319 -6.54 15.83 6.70
CA TYR A 319 -5.55 16.85 6.39
C TYR A 319 -5.98 17.64 5.16
N LYS A 320 -6.19 18.96 5.31
CA LYS A 320 -6.67 19.87 4.24
C LYS A 320 -7.93 19.36 3.52
N GLY A 321 -8.84 18.76 4.30
CA GLY A 321 -10.08 18.19 3.78
C GLY A 321 -9.89 16.91 2.98
N LYS A 322 -8.74 16.22 3.08
CA LYS A 322 -8.47 14.90 2.48
C LYS A 322 -8.19 13.87 3.58
N THR A 323 -8.43 12.61 3.29
CA THR A 323 -8.30 11.52 4.26
C THR A 323 -6.94 10.85 4.18
N ILE A 324 -6.33 10.56 5.32
CA ILE A 324 -5.10 9.77 5.47
C ILE A 324 -5.38 8.65 6.48
N ALA A 325 -5.37 7.39 6.02
CA ALA A 325 -5.44 6.22 6.91
C ALA A 325 -4.02 5.65 7.07
N TYR A 326 -3.44 5.72 8.25
CA TYR A 326 -1.99 5.47 8.42
C TYR A 326 -1.58 3.99 8.40
N SER A 327 -2.46 3.10 8.86
CA SER A 327 -2.28 1.65 8.80
C SER A 327 -3.62 0.96 9.00
N LEU A 328 -3.91 -0.04 8.16
CA LEU A 328 -5.14 -0.82 8.24
C LEU A 328 -4.99 -2.14 9.04
N GLY A 329 -3.76 -2.45 9.49
CA GLY A 329 -3.44 -3.71 10.20
C GLY A 329 -3.26 -4.91 9.26
N ASN A 330 -3.15 -6.11 9.82
CA ASN A 330 -3.07 -7.36 9.05
C ASN A 330 -4.47 -7.81 8.62
N PHE A 331 -4.71 -8.08 7.33
CA PHE A 331 -6.03 -8.51 6.89
C PHE A 331 -6.13 -10.01 6.69
N LEU A 332 -5.43 -10.56 5.69
CA LEU A 332 -5.30 -11.99 5.43
C LEU A 332 -3.81 -12.31 5.48
N PHE A 333 -3.31 -12.81 6.61
CA PHE A 333 -1.88 -12.72 6.92
C PHE A 333 -1.26 -14.05 7.34
N GLY A 334 -0.61 -14.73 6.41
CA GLY A 334 0.10 -16.01 6.59
C GLY A 334 1.41 -15.93 7.38
N GLY A 335 1.87 -14.71 7.70
CA GLY A 335 3.14 -14.46 8.38
C GLY A 335 3.11 -14.65 9.89
N ASN A 336 1.96 -14.99 10.49
CA ASN A 336 1.88 -15.27 11.93
C ASN A 336 0.63 -16.09 12.29
N SER A 337 0.81 -17.26 12.92
CA SER A 337 -0.29 -18.08 13.42
C SER A 337 -0.87 -17.61 14.76
N HIS A 338 -0.15 -16.76 15.51
CA HIS A 338 -0.58 -16.19 16.78
C HIS A 338 -0.21 -14.69 16.86
N PRO A 339 -0.88 -13.82 16.09
CA PRO A 339 -0.66 -12.38 16.13
C PRO A 339 -0.91 -11.81 17.53
N THR A 340 -0.02 -10.92 17.98
CA THR A 340 -0.25 -10.16 19.22
C THR A 340 -1.33 -9.10 19.07
N GLU A 341 -1.59 -8.66 17.84
CA GLU A 341 -2.75 -7.82 17.49
C GLU A 341 -3.56 -8.51 16.40
N MET A 342 -4.83 -8.78 16.73
CA MET A 342 -5.78 -9.45 15.84
C MET A 342 -6.70 -8.47 15.11
N ASP A 343 -6.81 -7.24 15.61
CA ASP A 343 -7.69 -6.22 15.05
C ASP A 343 -7.17 -5.70 13.71
N THR A 344 -8.09 -5.60 12.76
CA THR A 344 -7.88 -5.06 11.42
C THR A 344 -9.12 -4.30 10.97
N MET A 345 -9.07 -3.69 9.80
CA MET A 345 -10.24 -3.03 9.23
C MET A 345 -10.33 -3.19 7.73
N ILE A 346 -11.57 -3.21 7.24
CA ILE A 346 -11.89 -2.87 5.86
C ILE A 346 -12.21 -1.38 5.85
N PHE A 347 -11.42 -0.61 5.12
CA PHE A 347 -11.54 0.83 5.00
C PHE A 347 -12.18 1.17 3.66
N GLN A 348 -13.39 1.74 3.68
CA GLN A 348 -14.10 2.14 2.48
C GLN A 348 -14.22 3.66 2.38
N MET A 349 -14.01 4.17 1.17
CA MET A 349 -14.23 5.58 0.84
C MET A 349 -15.20 5.68 -0.33
N THR A 350 -16.25 6.48 -0.16
CA THR A 350 -17.17 6.84 -1.25
C THR A 350 -16.96 8.28 -1.65
N PHE A 351 -16.66 8.52 -2.92
CA PHE A 351 -16.48 9.85 -3.50
C PHE A 351 -17.58 10.17 -4.51
N GLY A 352 -18.17 11.35 -4.41
CA GLY A 352 -19.08 11.91 -5.42
C GLY A 352 -18.33 12.74 -6.45
N PHE A 353 -18.70 12.63 -7.72
CA PHE A 353 -18.10 13.35 -8.85
C PHE A 353 -19.15 14.10 -9.68
N ASP A 354 -18.81 15.29 -10.16
CA ASP A 354 -19.65 16.07 -11.08
C ASP A 354 -19.38 15.73 -12.56
N GLU A 355 -20.05 16.45 -13.47
CA GLU A 355 -19.89 16.27 -14.93
C GLU A 355 -18.47 16.57 -15.44
N GLN A 356 -17.64 17.27 -14.67
CA GLN A 356 -16.24 17.59 -14.99
C GLN A 356 -15.27 16.63 -14.28
N ALA A 357 -15.77 15.52 -13.71
CA ALA A 357 -15.03 14.57 -12.91
C ALA A 357 -14.34 15.21 -11.69
N LYS A 358 -14.88 16.32 -11.16
CA LYS A 358 -14.39 16.93 -9.92
C LYS A 358 -15.06 16.29 -8.72
N ILE A 359 -14.26 16.02 -7.69
CA ILE A 359 -14.74 15.51 -6.40
C ILE A 359 -15.66 16.57 -5.77
N THR A 360 -16.89 16.18 -5.48
CA THR A 360 -17.92 17.03 -4.84
C THR A 360 -18.22 16.60 -3.41
N SER A 361 -17.98 15.34 -3.07
CA SER A 361 -18.17 14.79 -1.73
C SER A 361 -17.19 13.66 -1.44
N GLN A 362 -16.95 13.39 -0.17
CA GLN A 362 -16.28 12.17 0.30
C GLN A 362 -16.97 11.69 1.58
N SER A 363 -17.00 10.39 1.80
CA SER A 363 -17.46 9.78 3.05
C SER A 363 -16.64 8.53 3.35
N ILE A 364 -16.42 8.29 4.63
CA ILE A 364 -15.67 7.17 5.16
C ILE A 364 -16.63 6.13 5.74
N ASN A 365 -16.32 4.85 5.52
CA ASN A 365 -16.92 3.74 6.25
C ASN A 365 -15.81 2.78 6.72
N VAL A 366 -15.67 2.61 8.03
CA VAL A 366 -14.72 1.69 8.64
C VAL A 366 -15.49 0.47 9.13
N ILE A 367 -15.17 -0.70 8.59
CA ILE A 367 -15.74 -1.97 9.02
C ILE A 367 -14.70 -2.70 9.88
N PRO A 368 -14.90 -2.76 11.22
CA PRO A 368 -13.94 -3.40 12.11
C PRO A 368 -13.94 -4.91 11.87
N CYS A 369 -12.75 -5.48 11.76
CA CYS A 369 -12.54 -6.89 11.46
C CYS A 369 -11.50 -7.50 12.41
N LEU A 370 -11.51 -8.82 12.50
CA LEU A 370 -10.40 -9.63 12.97
C LEU A 370 -9.71 -10.26 11.77
N VAL A 371 -8.41 -10.48 11.87
CA VAL A 371 -7.62 -11.28 10.90
C VAL A 371 -8.09 -12.75 10.81
N SER A 372 -8.89 -13.20 11.78
CA SER A 372 -9.29 -14.60 12.03
C SER A 372 -10.77 -14.70 12.43
N THR A 373 -11.34 -15.91 12.42
CA THR A 373 -12.68 -16.16 12.99
C THR A 373 -12.69 -16.19 14.53
N THR A 374 -11.51 -16.26 15.15
CA THR A 374 -11.31 -16.31 16.60
C THR A 374 -10.27 -15.28 17.06
N GLU A 375 -10.29 -14.93 18.34
CA GLU A 375 -9.31 -14.01 18.95
C GLU A 375 -8.07 -14.74 19.49
N GLU A 376 -8.07 -16.08 19.51
CA GLU A 376 -7.00 -16.88 20.16
C GLU A 376 -5.81 -17.19 19.25
N TYR A 377 -6.07 -17.42 17.96
CA TYR A 377 -5.08 -17.77 16.94
C TYR A 377 -5.56 -17.33 15.56
N ASN A 378 -4.66 -17.35 14.58
CA ASN A 378 -4.97 -16.98 13.22
C ASN A 378 -5.34 -18.21 12.39
N ASP A 379 -6.62 -18.31 12.04
CA ASP A 379 -7.14 -19.33 11.13
C ASP A 379 -7.17 -18.83 9.66
N TYR A 380 -6.62 -17.64 9.40
CA TYR A 380 -6.51 -17.03 8.08
C TYR A 380 -7.86 -16.77 7.40
N CYS A 381 -8.93 -16.55 8.17
CA CYS A 381 -10.25 -16.21 7.65
C CYS A 381 -10.72 -14.87 8.26
N PRO A 382 -10.42 -13.73 7.60
CA PRO A 382 -10.74 -12.40 8.11
C PRO A 382 -12.24 -12.26 8.31
N THR A 383 -12.65 -11.75 9.47
CA THR A 383 -14.04 -11.80 9.92
C THR A 383 -14.50 -10.45 10.47
N ILE A 384 -15.66 -9.99 10.02
CA ILE A 384 -16.27 -8.74 10.51
C ILE A 384 -16.59 -8.88 12.01
N ARG A 385 -16.11 -7.93 12.83
CA ARG A 385 -16.45 -7.89 14.25
C ARG A 385 -17.88 -7.39 14.45
N GLN A 386 -18.52 -7.86 15.52
CA GLN A 386 -19.86 -7.42 15.93
C GLN A 386 -19.85 -7.04 17.42
N GLY A 387 -20.90 -6.31 17.85
CA GLY A 387 -21.11 -5.97 19.26
C GLY A 387 -19.93 -5.23 19.91
N ASP A 388 -19.59 -5.63 21.13
CA ASP A 388 -18.54 -4.99 21.93
C ASP A 388 -17.16 -5.05 21.27
N GLY A 389 -16.86 -6.13 20.53
CA GLY A 389 -15.61 -6.25 19.80
C GLY A 389 -15.48 -5.24 18.66
N ALA A 390 -16.57 -5.03 17.91
CA ALA A 390 -16.63 -3.98 16.90
C ALA A 390 -16.44 -2.59 17.54
N ALA A 391 -17.15 -2.31 18.63
CA ALA A 391 -17.03 -1.04 19.36
C ALA A 391 -15.62 -0.80 19.90
N ALA A 392 -14.95 -1.84 20.42
CA ALA A 392 -13.57 -1.75 20.91
C ALA A 392 -12.57 -1.44 19.80
N THR A 393 -12.72 -2.04 18.62
CA THR A 393 -11.85 -1.76 17.46
C THR A 393 -12.02 -0.32 16.98
N ILE A 394 -13.26 0.16 16.89
CA ILE A 394 -13.53 1.55 16.51
C ILE A 394 -12.97 2.52 17.56
N ALA A 395 -13.21 2.28 18.85
CA ALA A 395 -12.67 3.12 19.92
C ALA A 395 -11.12 3.15 19.92
N LYS A 396 -10.47 2.03 19.58
CA LYS A 396 -9.03 1.93 19.40
C LYS A 396 -8.55 2.82 18.25
N ILE A 397 -9.24 2.80 17.10
CA ILE A 397 -8.93 3.66 15.95
C ILE A 397 -9.15 5.14 16.32
N ASP A 398 -10.29 5.48 16.91
CA ASP A 398 -10.62 6.87 17.32
C ASP A 398 -9.59 7.44 18.30
N THR A 399 -9.16 6.64 19.28
CA THR A 399 -8.11 7.03 20.23
C THR A 399 -6.78 7.31 19.51
N ARG A 400 -6.42 6.48 18.54
CA ARG A 400 -5.21 6.65 17.72
C ARG A 400 -5.31 7.88 16.82
N SER A 401 -6.48 8.14 16.24
CA SER A 401 -6.77 9.35 15.45
C SER A 401 -6.67 10.62 16.29
N GLN A 402 -7.24 10.63 17.50
CA GLN A 402 -7.16 11.78 18.41
C GLN A 402 -5.71 12.08 18.79
N GLN A 403 -4.89 11.05 19.02
CA GLN A 403 -3.48 11.27 19.37
C GLN A 403 -2.69 11.93 18.23
N ILE A 404 -3.00 11.61 16.96
CA ILE A 404 -2.40 12.28 15.80
C ILE A 404 -2.76 13.76 15.83
N ALA A 405 -4.05 14.08 16.01
CA ALA A 405 -4.52 15.46 16.10
C ALA A 405 -3.84 16.26 17.22
N ASP A 406 -3.65 15.65 18.40
CA ASP A 406 -3.00 16.29 19.54
C ASP A 406 -1.50 16.56 19.28
N ASN A 407 -0.81 15.58 18.69
CA ASN A 407 0.64 15.61 18.49
C ASN A 407 1.09 16.54 17.34
N TYR A 408 0.25 16.76 16.34
CA TYR A 408 0.58 17.53 15.14
C TYR A 408 -0.30 18.78 14.97
N SER A 409 -0.68 19.39 16.09
CA SER A 409 -1.61 20.53 16.19
C SER A 409 -1.14 21.81 15.44
N GLY A 410 -1.43 21.80 14.14
CA GLY A 410 -1.64 22.95 13.24
C GLY A 410 -2.75 22.67 12.22
N ILE A 411 -3.53 21.61 12.46
CA ILE A 411 -4.48 21.00 11.54
C ILE A 411 -5.83 21.00 12.26
N GLU A 412 -6.87 21.54 11.62
CA GLU A 412 -8.22 21.63 12.16
C GLU A 412 -8.75 20.24 12.53
N ALA A 413 -8.49 19.83 13.76
CA ALA A 413 -9.12 18.70 14.40
C ALA A 413 -10.58 19.07 14.68
N ILE A 414 -11.43 18.90 13.67
CA ILE A 414 -12.88 19.02 13.82
C ILE A 414 -13.43 17.62 14.08
N TYR A 415 -13.34 17.18 15.33
CA TYR A 415 -14.48 16.53 15.96
C TYR A 415 -15.49 17.64 16.26
N ASN A 416 -16.36 17.96 15.31
CA ASN A 416 -17.50 18.82 15.57
C ASN A 416 -18.76 18.28 14.87
N SER A 417 -19.79 18.20 15.68
CA SER A 417 -21.14 17.64 15.49
C SER A 417 -21.99 18.19 14.33
N SER A 418 -21.37 18.73 13.28
CA SER A 418 -22.05 19.44 12.17
C SER A 418 -21.51 19.12 10.77
N ALA A 419 -20.59 18.17 10.60
CA ALA A 419 -20.24 17.63 9.28
C ALA A 419 -21.26 16.53 8.84
N PRO A 420 -21.48 16.33 7.53
CA PRO A 420 -22.61 15.55 7.01
C PRO A 420 -22.54 14.08 7.46
N ASP A 421 -23.53 13.66 8.26
CA ASP A 421 -23.81 12.29 8.71
C ASP A 421 -22.54 11.45 9.04
N HIS A 422 -21.74 11.90 10.02
CA HIS A 422 -20.64 11.17 10.65
C HIS A 422 -21.08 9.93 11.46
N ARG A 423 -22.13 9.23 11.04
CA ARG A 423 -22.36 7.87 11.52
C ARG A 423 -21.39 7.00 10.75
N VAL A 424 -20.34 6.51 11.44
CA VAL A 424 -19.78 5.19 11.13
C VAL A 424 -20.99 4.27 11.03
N ARG A 425 -21.43 3.98 9.81
CA ARG A 425 -22.58 3.10 9.60
C ARG A 425 -22.05 1.71 9.82
N ILE A 426 -22.23 1.18 11.03
CA ILE A 426 -22.14 -0.25 11.29
C ILE A 426 -23.21 -0.90 10.42
N SER A 427 -22.85 -1.33 9.21
CA SER A 427 -23.73 -2.11 8.37
C SER A 427 -23.82 -3.51 8.98
N GLN A 428 -24.84 -3.76 9.78
CA GLN A 428 -25.26 -5.12 10.08
C GLN A 428 -25.86 -5.71 8.81
N THR A 429 -25.04 -6.37 7.98
CA THR A 429 -25.54 -7.15 6.85
C THR A 429 -25.74 -8.60 7.26
N GLY A 430 -27.01 -9.00 7.39
CA GLY A 430 -27.48 -10.30 6.89
C GLY A 430 -27.80 -11.42 7.90
N GLY A 431 -29.09 -11.59 8.18
CA GLY A 431 -29.69 -12.85 8.66
C GLY A 431 -31.20 -12.84 8.39
N ALA A 432 -31.64 -13.52 7.34
CA ALA A 432 -33.04 -13.58 6.91
C ALA A 432 -33.92 -14.40 7.88
N GLY A 433 -35.15 -13.94 8.13
CA GLY A 433 -36.15 -14.71 8.90
C GLY A 433 -37.47 -13.99 9.14
N THR A 434 -38.35 -14.02 8.13
CA THR A 434 -39.83 -14.02 8.20
C THR A 434 -40.56 -12.94 9.06
N SER A 435 -41.29 -12.04 8.39
CA SER A 435 -42.45 -11.35 8.98
C SER A 435 -43.57 -12.33 9.38
N PRO A 436 -44.45 -11.90 10.29
CA PRO A 436 -45.81 -11.68 9.83
C PRO A 436 -46.36 -10.30 10.20
N SER A 437 -47.13 -9.79 9.25
CA SER A 437 -48.08 -8.68 9.31
C SER A 437 -48.89 -8.58 10.59
N ARG A 438 -49.16 -7.35 11.03
CA ARG A 438 -50.54 -6.92 11.32
C ARG A 438 -50.70 -5.41 11.20
N GLU A 439 -51.68 -5.06 10.38
CA GLU A 439 -52.30 -3.75 10.22
C GLU A 439 -52.90 -3.22 11.53
N GLY A 440 -53.10 -1.91 11.61
CA GLY A 440 -53.94 -1.31 12.65
C GLY A 440 -53.78 0.19 12.79
N GLU A 441 -54.59 0.91 12.03
CA GLU A 441 -54.77 2.36 11.91
C GLU A 441 -54.70 3.24 13.18
N ALA A 442 -54.37 4.50 12.88
CA ALA A 442 -54.55 5.76 13.61
C ALA A 442 -55.73 5.86 14.60
N VAL A 443 -55.63 6.78 15.56
CA VAL A 443 -56.52 7.95 15.69
C VAL A 443 -56.03 8.92 16.79
N GLN A 444 -56.35 10.18 16.53
CA GLN A 444 -56.04 11.46 17.17
C GLN A 444 -56.29 11.61 18.67
N ALA A 445 -55.62 12.64 19.18
CA ALA A 445 -55.87 13.36 20.42
C ALA A 445 -57.31 13.86 20.57
N VAL A 446 -57.83 13.80 21.80
CA VAL A 446 -58.90 14.67 22.31
C VAL A 446 -58.57 15.06 23.75
N GLN A 447 -58.49 16.38 23.97
CA GLN A 447 -58.61 17.02 25.28
C GLN A 447 -60.07 16.97 25.74
N SER A 448 -60.31 16.71 27.04
CA SER A 448 -61.13 17.56 27.94
C SER A 448 -61.55 16.80 29.20
N THR A 449 -61.33 17.44 30.36
CA THR A 449 -62.14 17.42 31.61
C THR A 449 -62.54 16.04 32.17
N SER A 450 -62.16 15.66 33.38
CA SER A 450 -62.31 16.38 34.66
C SER A 450 -61.54 15.69 35.77
#